data_AF-M1ZTB9-F1
#
_entry.id   AF-M1ZTB9-F1
#
_cell.length_a   1.000
_cell.length_b   1.000
_cell.length_c   1.000
_cell.angle_alpha   90.00
_cell.angle_beta   90.00
_cell.angle_gamma   90.00
#
_symmetry.space_group_name_H-M   'P 1'
#
loop_
_entity.id
_entity.type
_entity.pdbx_description
1 polymer ?
#
loop_
_entity_poly.entity_id
_entity_poly.type
_entity_poly.pdbx_seq_one_letter_code
_entity_poly.pdbx_strand_id
1 'polypeptide(L)'
;MGSTRYITSIGELKRKDNSLCFRKNNKNVYIPVENTKEIYCMSEVSINSKLLDFLSQNNIVIHFFNYYEGYSGTFYPRKHYNSGKLIVKQVEAYKDKRLMVAKSIVSAIGENIYELLYHYYRHDRTEVKGTLEWIKNDMKINLEKAN
;
A
#
# COMPACT_ATOMS: atom_id res chain seq x y z
N MET A 1 2.90 -16.50 -3.80
CA MET A 1 2.20 -15.28 -3.30
C MET A 1 2.39 -15.23 -1.79
N GLY A 2 2.91 -14.14 -1.24
CA GLY A 2 3.05 -14.03 0.22
C GLY A 2 1.75 -13.55 0.85
N SER A 3 1.45 -14.03 2.05
CA SER A 3 0.29 -13.64 2.85
C SER A 3 0.55 -12.34 3.60
N THR A 4 -0.53 -11.56 3.74
CA THR A 4 -0.60 -10.40 4.63
C THR A 4 -1.12 -10.85 5.99
N ARG A 5 -0.52 -10.36 7.06
CA ARG A 5 -0.90 -10.70 8.44
C ARG A 5 -1.41 -9.48 9.19
N TYR A 6 -2.57 -9.63 9.82
CA TYR A 6 -3.17 -8.58 10.64
C TYR A 6 -3.04 -8.92 12.12
N ILE A 7 -2.53 -7.98 12.91
CA ILE A 7 -2.46 -8.06 14.37
C ILE A 7 -3.46 -7.04 14.91
N THR A 8 -4.58 -7.55 15.40
CA THR A 8 -5.74 -6.77 15.91
C THR A 8 -5.89 -6.85 17.43
N SER A 9 -4.86 -7.32 18.13
CA SER A 9 -4.86 -7.43 19.59
C SER A 9 -3.57 -6.85 20.15
N ILE A 10 -3.64 -6.33 21.37
CA ILE A 10 -2.49 -5.82 22.11
C ILE A 10 -1.52 -6.97 22.42
N GLY A 11 -0.21 -6.76 22.22
CA GLY A 11 0.77 -7.78 22.55
C GLY A 11 2.22 -7.46 22.16
N GLU A 12 3.08 -8.46 22.28
CA GLU A 12 4.50 -8.36 21.93
C GLU A 12 4.78 -9.21 20.68
N LEU A 13 5.32 -8.60 19.62
CA LEU A 13 5.82 -9.31 18.46
C LEU A 13 7.34 -9.44 18.59
N LYS A 14 7.84 -10.67 18.48
CA LYS A 14 9.27 -10.98 18.56
C LYS A 14 9.68 -12.08 17.63
N ARG A 15 10.96 -12.09 17.27
CA ARG A 15 11.59 -13.24 16.61
C ARG A 15 11.72 -14.40 17.60
N LYS A 16 11.32 -15.59 17.19
CA LYS A 16 11.66 -16.85 17.86
C LYS A 16 12.27 -17.80 16.82
N ASP A 17 13.57 -18.03 16.93
CA ASP A 17 14.34 -18.83 15.96
C ASP A 17 14.19 -18.30 14.52
N ASN A 18 13.60 -19.07 13.60
CA ASN A 18 13.29 -18.66 12.23
C ASN A 18 11.80 -18.34 12.01
N SER A 19 11.06 -18.08 13.09
CA SER A 19 9.65 -17.75 13.05
C SER A 19 9.35 -16.45 13.79
N LEU A 20 8.17 -15.88 13.53
CA LEU A 20 7.64 -14.78 14.29
C LEU A 20 6.74 -15.33 15.39
N CYS A 21 6.87 -14.78 16.59
CA CYS A 21 6.05 -15.13 17.73
C CYS A 21 5.34 -13.88 18.23
N PHE A 22 4.02 -13.89 18.17
CA PHE A 22 3.17 -12.86 18.73
C PHE A 22 2.60 -13.35 20.05
N ARG A 23 2.99 -12.71 21.15
CA ARG A 23 2.55 -13.04 22.51
C ARG A 23 1.38 -12.14 22.89
N LYS A 24 0.21 -12.74 23.13
CA LYS A 24 -0.99 -12.06 23.65
C LYS A 24 -1.54 -12.85 24.85
N ASN A 25 -1.84 -12.19 25.97
CA ASN A 25 -2.47 -12.81 27.14
C ASN A 25 -1.83 -14.17 27.55
N ASN A 26 -0.50 -14.22 27.66
CA ASN A 26 0.28 -15.45 27.91
C ASN A 26 0.15 -16.60 26.89
N LYS A 27 -0.49 -16.37 25.74
CA LYS A 27 -0.54 -17.30 24.61
C LYS A 27 0.43 -16.84 23.52
N ASN A 28 1.15 -17.80 22.96
CA ASN A 28 2.04 -17.58 21.83
C ASN A 28 1.33 -17.97 20.53
N VAL A 29 1.25 -17.04 19.60
CA VAL A 29 0.79 -17.27 18.23
C VAL A 29 2.01 -17.24 17.32
N TYR A 30 2.26 -18.32 16.61
CA TYR A 30 3.38 -18.41 15.68
C TYR A 30 2.94 -18.01 14.28
N ILE A 31 3.75 -17.17 13.64
CA ILE A 31 3.50 -16.66 12.29
C ILE A 31 4.67 -17.11 11.40
N PRO A 32 4.42 -17.94 10.37
CA PRO A 32 5.48 -18.45 9.50
C PRO A 32 6.03 -17.31 8.63
N VAL A 33 7.36 -17.16 8.65
CA VAL A 33 8.09 -16.07 7.98
C VAL A 33 8.12 -16.25 6.47
N GLU A 34 8.32 -17.49 6.00
CA GLU A 34 8.43 -17.85 4.58
C GLU A 34 7.25 -17.36 3.73
N ASN A 35 6.06 -17.37 4.33
CA ASN A 35 4.82 -16.99 3.68
C ASN A 35 4.32 -15.60 4.07
N THR A 36 5.08 -14.81 4.83
CA THR A 36 4.64 -13.48 5.28
C THR A 36 5.38 -12.41 4.50
N LYS A 37 4.65 -11.51 3.83
CA LYS A 37 5.23 -10.35 3.13
C LYS A 37 5.00 -9.04 3.87
N GLU A 38 3.83 -8.90 4.47
CA GLU A 38 3.41 -7.67 5.13
C GLU A 38 2.71 -8.00 6.45
N ILE A 39 2.94 -7.17 7.46
CA ILE A 39 2.31 -7.24 8.77
C ILE A 39 1.65 -5.90 9.06
N TYR A 40 0.37 -5.92 9.42
CA TYR A 40 -0.41 -4.74 9.77
C TYR A 40 -0.71 -4.79 11.28
N CYS A 41 -0.10 -3.87 12.02
CA CYS A 41 -0.32 -3.70 13.45
C CYS A 41 -1.47 -2.71 13.66
N MET A 42 -2.68 -3.24 13.82
CA MET A 42 -3.93 -2.49 14.05
C MET A 42 -4.19 -2.23 15.54
N SER A 43 -3.25 -2.59 16.42
CA SER A 43 -3.35 -2.42 17.87
C SER A 43 -1.98 -2.13 18.44
N GLU A 44 -1.91 -1.82 19.74
CA GLU A 44 -0.64 -1.57 20.42
C GLU A 44 0.23 -2.83 20.42
N VAL A 45 1.38 -2.76 19.73
CA VAL A 45 2.32 -3.88 19.60
C VAL A 45 3.71 -3.44 20.02
N SER A 46 4.28 -4.15 20.99
CA SER A 46 5.68 -3.99 21.38
C SER A 46 6.59 -4.76 20.45
N ILE A 47 7.66 -4.11 19.97
CA ILE A 47 8.69 -4.66 19.10
C ILE A 47 10.08 -4.23 19.57
N ASN A 48 11.13 -4.88 19.09
CA ASN A 48 12.51 -4.50 19.36
C ASN A 48 13.35 -4.48 18.07
N SER A 49 14.56 -3.92 18.15
CA SER A 49 15.49 -3.83 17.02
C SER A 49 15.82 -5.20 16.41
N LYS A 50 16.01 -6.24 17.23
CA LYS A 50 16.28 -7.60 16.76
C LYS A 50 15.16 -8.15 15.86
N LEU A 51 13.91 -7.81 16.14
CA LEU A 51 12.79 -8.14 15.25
C LEU A 51 12.91 -7.35 13.93
N LEU A 52 13.14 -6.05 13.98
CA LEU A 52 13.24 -5.22 12.79
C LEU A 52 14.35 -5.68 11.84
N ASP A 53 15.51 -6.06 12.39
CA ASP A 53 16.61 -6.66 11.62
C ASP A 53 16.18 -7.95 10.93
N PHE A 54 15.46 -8.80 11.66
CA PHE A 54 14.97 -10.07 11.12
C PHE A 54 13.90 -9.88 10.03
N LEU A 55 12.97 -8.95 10.20
CA LEU A 55 12.00 -8.57 9.17
C LEU A 55 12.72 -8.04 7.93
N SER A 56 13.77 -7.22 8.12
CA SER A 56 14.58 -6.67 7.03
C SER A 56 15.29 -7.76 6.22
N GLN A 57 15.90 -8.75 6.90
CA GLN A 57 16.55 -9.90 6.28
C GLN A 57 15.58 -10.74 5.43
N ASN A 58 14.32 -10.86 5.88
CA ASN A 58 13.28 -11.62 5.19
C ASN A 58 12.44 -10.76 4.24
N ASN A 59 12.80 -9.49 4.04
CA ASN A 59 12.08 -8.54 3.20
C ASN A 59 10.57 -8.44 3.56
N ILE A 60 10.27 -8.40 4.86
CA ILE A 60 8.92 -8.26 5.41
C ILE A 60 8.68 -6.80 5.81
N VAL A 61 7.63 -6.20 5.26
CA VAL A 61 7.20 -4.85 5.59
C VAL A 61 6.27 -4.89 6.80
N ILE A 62 6.39 -3.95 7.73
CA ILE A 62 5.47 -3.83 8.87
C ILE A 62 4.88 -2.42 8.96
N HIS A 63 3.56 -2.36 9.01
CA HIS A 63 2.75 -1.15 9.01
C HIS A 63 2.14 -0.93 10.40
N PHE A 64 2.13 0.31 10.87
CA PHE A 64 1.60 0.69 12.17
C PHE A 64 0.44 1.66 12.01
N PHE A 65 -0.57 1.47 12.84
CA PHE A 65 -1.76 2.31 12.90
C PHE A 65 -1.94 2.80 14.35
N ASN A 66 -2.44 4.02 14.50
CA ASN A 66 -2.75 4.58 15.82
C ASN A 66 -4.12 4.09 16.30
N TYR A 67 -4.49 4.51 17.51
CA TYR A 67 -5.74 4.12 18.16
C TYR A 67 -6.99 4.48 17.34
N TYR A 68 -6.94 5.54 16.53
CA TYR A 68 -8.04 6.01 15.68
C TYR A 68 -7.98 5.45 14.26
N GLU A 69 -7.30 4.31 14.08
CA GLU A 69 -7.12 3.63 12.78
C GLU A 69 -6.36 4.47 11.74
N GLY A 70 -5.75 5.58 12.17
CA GLY A 70 -4.91 6.40 11.33
C GLY A 70 -3.57 5.71 11.07
N TYR A 71 -3.13 5.69 9.82
CA TYR A 71 -1.82 5.15 9.46
C TYR A 71 -0.69 5.98 10.10
N SER A 72 0.06 5.37 11.02
CA SER A 72 1.15 6.01 11.75
C SER A 72 2.46 5.97 10.97
N GLY A 73 2.65 4.94 10.14
CA GLY A 73 3.88 4.77 9.37
C GLY A 73 4.20 3.33 9.06
N THR A 74 5.37 3.12 8.46
CA THR A 74 5.83 1.80 8.05
C THR A 74 7.32 1.69 8.22
N PHE A 75 7.75 0.55 8.76
CA PHE A 75 9.12 0.12 8.63
C PHE A 75 9.26 -0.62 7.31
N TYR A 76 9.96 0.00 6.37
CA TYR A 76 10.24 -0.56 5.05
C TYR A 76 11.66 -1.15 5.05
N PRO A 77 11.84 -2.46 4.83
CA PRO A 77 13.15 -3.09 4.71
C PRO A 77 14.06 -2.38 3.71
N ARG A 78 15.38 -2.48 3.94
CA ARG A 78 16.34 -2.01 2.94
C ARG A 78 16.08 -2.76 1.64
N LYS A 79 15.96 -2.02 0.53
CA LYS A 79 15.74 -2.61 -0.80
C LYS A 79 16.85 -3.62 -1.11
N HIS A 80 16.47 -4.89 -1.26
CA HIS A 80 17.36 -5.97 -1.69
C HIS A 80 17.62 -5.93 -3.21
N TYR A 81 16.61 -5.57 -4.01
CA TYR A 81 16.73 -5.48 -5.47
C TYR A 81 16.94 -4.04 -5.92
N ASN A 82 18.20 -3.61 -6.00
CA ASN A 82 18.55 -2.29 -6.52
C ASN A 82 19.07 -2.40 -7.95
N SER A 83 18.32 -1.86 -8.91
CA SER A 83 18.80 -1.67 -10.28
C SER A 83 19.20 -0.20 -10.46
N GLY A 84 20.50 0.08 -10.47
CA GLY A 84 21.02 1.43 -10.71
C GLY A 84 20.54 2.00 -12.04
N LYS A 85 20.50 1.16 -13.08
CA LYS A 85 19.94 1.53 -14.40
C LYS A 85 18.48 1.98 -14.29
N LEU A 86 17.65 1.27 -13.53
CA LEU A 86 16.24 1.65 -13.34
C LEU A 86 16.13 2.99 -12.60
N ILE A 87 16.91 3.20 -11.56
CA ILE A 87 16.90 4.45 -10.78
C ILE A 87 17.26 5.63 -11.69
N VAL A 88 18.31 5.52 -12.50
CA VAL A 88 18.70 6.56 -13.46
C VAL A 88 17.55 6.84 -14.44
N LYS A 89 16.91 5.80 -14.98
CA LYS A 89 15.75 5.96 -15.88
C LYS A 89 14.55 6.62 -15.19
N GLN A 90 14.32 6.35 -13.90
CA GLN A 90 13.27 7.02 -13.13
C GLN A 90 13.56 8.52 -12.96
N VAL A 91 14.83 8.89 -12.71
CA VAL A 91 15.26 10.29 -12.61
C VAL A 91 15.12 11.00 -13.96
N GLU A 92 15.58 10.39 -15.05
CA GLU A 92 15.41 10.93 -16.42
C GLU A 92 13.92 11.11 -16.75
N ALA A 93 13.07 10.12 -16.45
CA ALA A 93 11.64 10.21 -16.67
C ALA A 93 10.98 11.32 -15.84
N TYR A 94 11.41 11.51 -14.59
CA TYR A 94 10.93 12.62 -13.75
C TYR A 94 11.34 13.98 -14.32
N LYS A 95 12.51 14.10 -14.95
CA LYS A 95 12.96 15.35 -15.56
C LYS A 95 12.23 15.66 -16.86
N ASP A 96 12.17 14.69 -17.77
CA ASP A 96 11.77 14.95 -19.16
C ASP A 96 10.33 14.52 -19.47
N LYS A 97 9.76 13.59 -18.70
CA LYS A 97 8.45 12.97 -18.96
C LYS A 97 7.47 13.10 -17.79
N ARG A 98 7.75 13.99 -16.82
CA ARG A 98 6.95 14.17 -15.60
C ARG A 98 5.46 14.30 -15.88
N LEU A 99 5.10 15.23 -16.76
CA LEU A 99 3.71 15.55 -17.07
C LEU A 99 3.04 14.44 -17.87
N MET A 100 3.76 13.81 -18.80
CA MET A 100 3.24 12.65 -19.52
C MET A 100 2.84 11.55 -18.54
N VAL A 101 3.75 11.17 -17.62
CA VAL A 101 3.48 10.13 -16.62
C VAL A 101 2.34 10.53 -15.68
N ALA A 102 2.37 11.76 -15.16
CA ALA A 102 1.33 12.25 -14.25
C ALA A 102 -0.06 12.29 -14.91
N LYS A 103 -0.16 12.80 -16.14
CA LYS A 103 -1.42 12.82 -16.91
C LYS A 103 -1.91 11.41 -17.18
N SER A 104 -1.04 10.47 -17.55
CA SER A 104 -1.44 9.07 -17.74
C SER A 104 -2.01 8.45 -16.46
N ILE A 105 -1.41 8.71 -15.29
CA ILE A 105 -1.93 8.22 -13.99
C ILE A 105 -3.31 8.81 -13.71
N VAL A 106 -3.48 10.13 -13.85
CA VAL A 106 -4.77 10.81 -13.60
C VAL A 106 -5.85 10.33 -14.57
N SER A 107 -5.51 10.16 -15.86
CA SER A 107 -6.43 9.62 -16.87
C SER A 107 -6.92 8.22 -16.48
N ALA A 108 -6.01 7.34 -16.07
CA ALA A 108 -6.36 5.99 -15.65
C ALA A 108 -7.25 5.97 -14.39
N ILE A 109 -7.00 6.87 -13.43
CA ILE A 109 -7.88 7.05 -12.27
C ILE A 109 -9.29 7.44 -12.71
N GLY A 110 -9.41 8.39 -13.63
CA GLY A 110 -10.71 8.81 -14.17
C GLY A 110 -11.45 7.68 -14.87
N GLU A 111 -10.76 6.92 -15.71
CA GLU A 111 -11.34 5.77 -16.41
C GLU A 111 -11.81 4.68 -15.43
N ASN A 112 -11.03 4.38 -14.38
CA ASN A 112 -11.45 3.45 -13.33
C ASN A 112 -12.69 3.94 -12.56
N ILE A 113 -12.75 5.24 -12.23
CA ILE A 113 -13.91 5.84 -11.58
C ILE A 113 -15.13 5.77 -12.51
N TYR A 114 -14.96 6.06 -13.80
CA TYR A 114 -16.04 5.98 -14.78
C TYR A 114 -16.65 4.58 -14.83
N GLU A 115 -15.83 3.53 -14.94
CA GLU A 115 -16.33 2.15 -14.98
C GLU A 115 -17.11 1.77 -13.70
N LEU A 116 -16.59 2.17 -12.53
CA LEU A 116 -17.27 1.96 -11.26
C LEU A 116 -18.62 2.68 -11.20
N LEU A 117 -18.66 3.97 -11.55
CA LEU A 117 -19.89 4.76 -11.54
C LEU A 117 -20.87 4.30 -12.61
N TYR A 118 -20.39 3.86 -13.77
CA TYR A 118 -21.22 3.35 -14.85
C TYR A 118 -21.92 2.06 -14.44
N HIS A 119 -21.23 1.18 -13.70
CA HIS A 119 -21.86 0.02 -13.07
C HIS A 119 -23.03 0.43 -12.17
N TYR A 120 -22.84 1.39 -11.26
CA TYR A 120 -23.93 1.87 -10.40
C TYR A 120 -25.06 2.57 -11.15
N TYR A 121 -24.74 3.35 -12.18
CA TYR A 121 -25.73 4.00 -13.04
C TYR A 121 -26.65 2.98 -13.73
N ARG A 122 -26.09 1.84 -14.16
CA ARG A 122 -26.86 0.71 -14.70
C ARG A 122 -27.73 -0.01 -13.66
N HIS A 123 -27.50 0.23 -12.37
CA HIS A 123 -28.28 -0.27 -11.24
C HIS A 123 -29.07 0.86 -10.57
N ASP A 124 -29.70 1.72 -11.39
CA ASP A 124 -30.66 2.75 -11.00
C ASP A 124 -30.15 3.87 -10.08
N ARG A 125 -28.82 4.01 -9.94
CA ARG A 125 -28.20 5.18 -9.27
C ARG A 125 -27.98 6.29 -10.28
N THR A 126 -29.03 7.03 -10.59
CA THR A 126 -28.99 8.10 -11.62
C THR A 126 -28.20 9.34 -11.20
N GLU A 127 -27.97 9.53 -9.90
CA GLU A 127 -27.24 10.67 -9.32
C GLU A 127 -25.79 10.78 -9.82
N VAL A 128 -25.18 9.68 -10.26
CA VAL A 128 -23.79 9.65 -10.75
C VAL A 128 -23.64 10.11 -12.20
N LYS A 129 -24.76 10.31 -12.92
CA LYS A 129 -24.78 10.64 -14.35
C LYS A 129 -23.97 11.89 -14.68
N GLY A 130 -24.08 12.95 -13.87
CA GLY A 130 -23.33 14.18 -14.09
C GLY A 130 -21.82 13.96 -14.03
N THR A 131 -21.34 13.16 -13.06
CA THR A 131 -19.92 12.81 -12.95
C THR A 131 -19.46 11.95 -14.13
N LEU A 132 -20.29 11.01 -14.59
CA LEU A 132 -19.98 10.18 -15.77
C LEU A 132 -19.82 11.04 -17.04
N GLU A 133 -20.73 11.99 -17.25
CA GLU A 133 -20.66 12.91 -18.38
C GLU A 133 -19.43 13.82 -18.29
N TRP A 134 -19.11 14.34 -17.11
CA TRP A 134 -17.92 15.15 -16.89
C TRP A 134 -16.62 14.39 -17.17
N ILE A 135 -16.49 13.14 -16.66
CA ILE A 135 -15.30 12.31 -16.93
C ILE A 135 -15.17 12.04 -18.43
N LYS A 136 -16.29 11.75 -19.11
CA LYS A 136 -16.30 11.41 -20.53
C LYS A 136 -15.96 12.61 -21.42
N ASN A 137 -16.50 13.79 -21.12
CA ASN A 137 -16.46 14.94 -22.02
C ASN A 137 -15.37 15.96 -21.64
N ASP A 138 -15.21 16.25 -20.35
CA ASP A 138 -14.43 17.41 -19.90
C ASP A 138 -13.07 17.01 -19.32
N MET A 139 -12.98 15.88 -18.62
CA MET A 139 -11.77 15.48 -17.90
C MET A 139 -10.54 15.37 -18.82
N LYS A 140 -10.67 14.73 -19.99
CA LYS A 140 -9.55 14.58 -20.93
C LYS A 140 -9.07 15.94 -21.44
N ILE A 141 -10.00 16.83 -21.79
CA ILE A 141 -9.69 18.19 -22.26
C ILE A 141 -8.98 18.99 -21.17
N ASN A 142 -9.48 18.93 -19.94
CA ASN A 142 -8.89 19.64 -18.80
C ASN A 142 -7.49 19.11 -18.46
N LEU A 143 -7.29 17.79 -18.58
CA LEU A 143 -6.01 17.14 -18.31
C LEU A 143 -4.97 17.48 -19.39
N GLU A 144 -5.37 17.58 -20.65
CA GLU A 144 -4.47 18.05 -21.72
C GLU A 144 -3.98 19.47 -21.46
N LYS A 145 -4.86 20.36 -21.00
CA LYS A 145 -4.55 21.76 -20.68
C LYS A 145 -3.74 21.96 -19.38
N ALA A 146 -3.64 20.94 -18.53
CA ALA A 146 -2.89 21.03 -17.27
C ALA A 146 -1.36 21.08 -17.49
N ASN A 147 -0.65 21.89 -16.70
CA ASN A 147 0.82 22.07 -16.76
C ASN A 147 1.50 21.62 -15.46
#